data_AF-A0A3B4XBJ5-F1
#
_entry.id   AF-A0A3B4XBJ5-F1
#
_cell.length_a   1.000
_cell.length_b   1.000
_cell.length_c   1.000
_cell.angle_alpha   90.00
_cell.angle_beta   90.00
_cell.angle_gamma   90.00
#
_symmetry.space_group_name_H-M   'P 1'
#
loop_
_entity.id
_entity.type
_entity.pdbx_description
1 polymer ?
#
loop_
_entity_poly.entity_id
_entity_poly.type
_entity_poly.pdbx_seq_one_letter_code
_entity_poly.pdbx_strand_id
1 'polypeptide(L)'
;MANFGGHAIPGTFFLFLGFWLTVKRILHHYWRTSQPKGRHNMPPFFKRMDYFEGGLQIFASFVGIMVEQFVVDGPHAHLYDRENSSWVKLMNWQHSTMYLFFGIAGIALVATTTSKLVPLGVDRLALSMALFVEGFLFYYHLHSRPHLDAHIHSLLLVAVFGGSASAMLEVFVRDNIILELLGACLFILQGTWFYQIGFVLYPLRGPQWDLELHDNVMFVTMCFCWHLAVALILVACTSSVVCL
;
A
#
# COMPACT_ATOMS: atom_id res chain seq x y z
N MET A 1 -16.58 -0.49 -6.94
CA MET A 1 -17.18 0.55 -7.83
C MET A 1 -16.24 1.74 -7.88
N ALA A 2 -15.98 2.28 -9.06
CA ALA A 2 -15.07 3.42 -9.21
C ALA A 2 -15.83 4.71 -8.82
N ASN A 3 -15.54 5.21 -7.62
CA ASN A 3 -16.09 6.45 -7.07
C ASN A 3 -15.09 7.05 -6.07
N PHE A 4 -15.37 8.25 -5.54
CA PHE A 4 -14.49 8.90 -4.57
C PHE A 4 -14.19 8.01 -3.36
N GLY A 5 -15.22 7.37 -2.77
CA GLY A 5 -15.06 6.50 -1.60
C GLY A 5 -14.15 5.29 -1.85
N GLY A 6 -14.26 4.70 -3.04
CA GLY A 6 -13.41 3.59 -3.49
C GLY A 6 -11.93 3.95 -3.60
N HIS A 7 -11.59 5.23 -3.69
CA HIS A 7 -10.21 5.72 -3.66
C HIS A 7 -9.83 6.27 -2.28
N ALA A 8 -10.73 6.99 -1.61
CA ALA A 8 -10.46 7.59 -0.31
C ALA A 8 -10.22 6.54 0.79
N ILE A 9 -10.93 5.40 0.76
CA ILE A 9 -10.74 4.31 1.73
C ILE A 9 -9.31 3.73 1.66
N PRO A 10 -8.83 3.20 0.51
CA PRO A 10 -7.45 2.72 0.43
C PRO A 10 -6.44 3.85 0.63
N GLY A 11 -6.73 5.06 0.14
CA GLY A 11 -5.88 6.23 0.36
C GLY A 11 -5.65 6.53 1.84
N THR A 12 -6.72 6.47 2.64
CA THR A 12 -6.66 6.65 4.10
C THR A 12 -5.85 5.56 4.76
N PHE A 13 -6.08 4.30 4.38
CA PHE A 13 -5.35 3.16 4.93
C PHE A 13 -3.84 3.29 4.69
N PHE A 14 -3.42 3.52 3.44
CA PHE A 14 -1.99 3.65 3.10
C PHE A 14 -1.34 4.89 3.71
N LEU A 15 -2.08 6.00 3.82
CA LEU A 15 -1.58 7.21 4.47
C LEU A 15 -1.28 6.97 5.95
N PHE A 16 -2.23 6.39 6.70
CA PHE A 16 -2.01 6.05 8.10
C PHE A 16 -0.94 4.98 8.28
N LEU A 17 -0.89 3.98 7.41
CA LEU A 17 0.16 2.97 7.42
C LEU A 17 1.55 3.60 7.21
N GLY A 18 1.69 4.54 6.28
CA GLY A 18 2.93 5.26 6.04
C GLY A 18 3.41 6.06 7.25
N PHE A 19 2.50 6.78 7.94
CA PHE A 19 2.83 7.45 9.20
C PHE A 19 3.21 6.47 10.31
N TRP A 20 2.44 5.40 10.48
CA TRP A 20 2.72 4.35 11.46
C TRP A 20 4.10 3.72 11.24
N LEU A 21 4.42 3.35 9.98
CA LEU A 21 5.71 2.80 9.61
C LEU A 21 6.84 3.80 9.85
N THR A 22 6.63 5.09 9.58
CA THR A 22 7.61 6.14 9.88
C THR A 22 7.96 6.14 11.37
N VAL A 23 6.96 6.27 12.25
CA VAL A 23 7.16 6.29 13.70
C VAL A 23 7.82 4.99 14.18
N LYS A 24 7.30 3.83 13.75
CA LYS A 24 7.81 2.51 14.12
C LYS A 24 9.29 2.33 13.72
N ARG A 25 9.65 2.66 12.48
CA ARG A 25 11.01 2.48 11.93
C ARG A 25 12.02 3.35 12.68
N ILE A 26 11.63 4.54 13.08
CA ILE A 26 12.47 5.47 13.85
C ILE A 26 12.68 4.97 15.28
N LEU A 27 11.60 4.59 15.98
CA LEU A 27 11.71 3.99 17.31
C LEU A 27 12.60 2.75 17.29
N HIS A 28 12.47 1.91 16.26
CA HIS A 28 13.30 0.73 16.08
C HIS A 28 14.77 1.10 15.80
N HIS A 29 15.03 2.12 14.98
CA HIS A 29 16.38 2.64 14.75
C HIS A 29 17.06 3.16 16.02
N TYR A 30 16.35 3.97 16.81
CA TYR A 30 16.87 4.45 18.09
C TYR A 30 17.13 3.34 19.09
N TRP A 31 16.23 2.37 19.17
CA TRP A 31 16.43 1.20 20.01
C TRP A 31 17.69 0.44 19.58
N ARG A 32 17.82 0.09 18.29
CA ARG A 32 18.97 -0.64 17.73
C ARG A 32 20.30 0.06 18.02
N THR A 33 20.34 1.39 17.89
CA THR A 33 21.56 2.20 18.09
C THR A 33 21.90 2.43 19.57
N SER A 34 20.90 2.41 20.46
CA SER A 34 21.09 2.60 21.90
C SER A 34 21.50 1.32 22.65
N GLN A 35 21.34 0.14 22.04
CA GLN A 35 21.73 -1.12 22.69
C GLN A 35 23.25 -1.34 22.67
N PRO A 36 23.85 -1.78 23.78
CA PRO A 36 25.25 -2.23 23.77
C PRO A 36 25.41 -3.43 22.83
N LYS A 37 26.54 -3.47 22.11
CA LYS A 37 26.88 -4.53 21.14
C LYS A 37 26.68 -5.91 21.80
N GLY A 38 25.76 -6.72 21.28
CA GLY A 38 25.50 -8.08 21.75
C GLY A 38 24.10 -8.37 22.27
N ARG A 39 23.23 -7.36 22.49
CA ARG A 39 21.82 -7.60 22.87
C ARG A 39 20.88 -7.47 21.67
N HIS A 40 20.64 -8.59 20.98
CA HIS A 40 19.82 -8.63 19.75
C HIS A 40 18.36 -9.09 19.93
N ASN A 41 17.90 -9.31 21.17
CA ASN A 41 16.50 -9.71 21.37
C ASN A 41 15.56 -8.51 21.25
N MET A 42 14.62 -8.60 20.30
CA MET A 42 13.59 -7.60 20.10
C MET A 42 12.72 -7.45 21.36
N PRO A 43 12.52 -6.21 21.87
CA PRO A 43 11.66 -5.94 23.02
C PRO A 43 10.24 -6.48 22.85
N PRO A 44 9.56 -6.88 23.95
CA PRO A 44 8.16 -7.30 23.91
C PRO A 44 7.23 -6.25 23.28
N PHE A 45 7.55 -4.96 23.46
CA PHE A 45 6.79 -3.86 22.88
C PHE A 45 6.78 -3.90 21.34
N PHE A 46 7.96 -4.02 20.71
CA PHE A 46 8.05 -4.11 19.25
C PHE A 46 7.42 -5.39 18.70
N LYS A 47 7.58 -6.53 19.40
CA LYS A 47 6.85 -7.75 19.04
C LYS A 47 5.33 -7.55 19.06
N ARG A 48 4.81 -6.84 20.07
CA ARG A 48 3.38 -6.53 20.15
C ARG A 48 2.92 -5.64 19.00
N MET A 49 3.75 -4.68 18.57
CA MET A 49 3.48 -3.87 17.38
C MET A 49 3.42 -4.73 16.11
N ASP A 50 4.38 -5.65 15.92
CA ASP A 50 4.39 -6.55 14.76
C ASP A 50 3.18 -7.49 14.76
N TYR A 51 2.78 -8.02 15.93
CA TYR A 51 1.56 -8.82 16.05
C TYR A 51 0.29 -8.03 15.73
N PHE A 52 0.21 -6.78 16.19
CA PHE A 52 -0.93 -5.93 15.90
C PHE A 52 -0.98 -5.59 14.40
N GLU A 53 0.14 -5.22 13.80
CA GLU A 53 0.23 -4.89 12.38
C GLU A 53 -0.10 -6.09 11.49
N GLY A 54 0.52 -7.25 11.74
CA GLY A 54 0.26 -8.46 10.99
C GLY A 54 -1.18 -8.97 11.20
N GLY A 55 -1.68 -8.92 12.44
CA GLY A 55 -3.06 -9.26 12.76
C GLY A 55 -4.08 -8.33 12.08
N LEU A 56 -3.82 -7.03 12.05
CA LEU A 56 -4.66 -6.06 11.35
C LEU A 56 -4.66 -6.30 9.84
N GLN A 57 -3.50 -6.59 9.23
CA GLN A 57 -3.41 -6.94 7.81
C GLN A 57 -4.22 -8.21 7.50
N ILE A 58 -4.07 -9.28 8.29
CA ILE A 58 -4.82 -10.52 8.12
C ILE A 58 -6.34 -10.25 8.21
N PHE A 59 -6.75 -9.51 9.25
CA PHE A 59 -8.15 -9.19 9.48
C PHE A 59 -8.73 -8.34 8.34
N ALA A 60 -8.04 -7.26 7.96
CA ALA A 60 -8.47 -6.37 6.89
C ALA A 60 -8.54 -7.10 5.54
N SER A 61 -7.56 -7.95 5.24
CA SER A 61 -7.56 -8.79 4.04
C SER A 61 -8.72 -9.78 4.03
N PHE A 62 -8.99 -10.45 5.15
CA PHE A 62 -10.13 -11.36 5.26
C PHE A 62 -11.45 -10.61 5.04
N VAL A 63 -11.66 -9.50 5.74
CA VAL A 63 -12.86 -8.66 5.58
C VAL A 63 -12.98 -8.16 4.14
N GLY A 64 -11.88 -7.70 3.53
CA GLY A 64 -11.83 -7.26 2.13
C GLY A 64 -12.28 -8.34 1.16
N ILE A 65 -11.78 -9.57 1.30
CA ILE A 65 -12.23 -10.72 0.49
C ILE A 65 -13.71 -11.00 0.75
N MET A 66 -14.17 -10.99 2.01
CA MET A 66 -15.58 -11.23 2.32
C MET A 66 -16.51 -10.19 1.69
N VAL A 67 -16.13 -8.91 1.76
CA VAL A 67 -16.89 -7.81 1.17
C VAL A 67 -16.89 -7.88 -0.36
N GLU A 68 -15.73 -8.15 -0.98
CA GLU A 68 -15.66 -8.24 -2.44
C GLU A 68 -16.41 -9.45 -2.99
N GLN A 69 -16.41 -10.57 -2.28
CA GLN A 69 -17.01 -11.82 -2.75
C GLN A 69 -18.48 -11.99 -2.38
N PHE A 70 -18.89 -11.60 -1.16
CA PHE A 70 -20.15 -12.07 -0.56
C PHE A 70 -21.12 -10.95 -0.13
N VAL A 71 -20.91 -9.70 -0.53
CA VAL A 71 -22.00 -8.71 -0.50
C VAL A 71 -23.13 -9.13 -1.45
N VAL A 72 -24.33 -8.58 -1.26
CA VAL A 72 -25.53 -8.91 -2.08
C VAL A 72 -25.24 -8.82 -3.58
N ASP A 73 -24.43 -7.84 -3.98
CA ASP A 73 -23.97 -7.67 -5.37
C ASP A 73 -22.56 -8.22 -5.60
N GLY A 74 -22.14 -9.26 -4.88
CA GLY A 74 -20.85 -9.93 -5.06
C GLY A 74 -20.90 -11.06 -6.11
N PRO A 75 -19.75 -11.60 -6.53
CA PRO A 75 -19.64 -12.80 -7.35
C PRO A 75 -20.00 -14.10 -6.60
N HIS A 76 -20.07 -14.10 -5.27
CA HIS A 76 -20.40 -15.26 -4.42
C HIS A 76 -19.54 -16.51 -4.72
N ALA A 77 -18.22 -16.32 -4.88
CA ALA A 77 -17.25 -17.35 -5.27
C ALA A 77 -17.52 -18.02 -6.63
N HIS A 78 -18.38 -17.42 -7.46
CA HIS A 78 -18.59 -17.83 -8.84
C HIS A 78 -17.69 -17.01 -9.77
N LEU A 79 -16.74 -17.66 -10.43
CA LEU A 79 -15.76 -16.98 -11.29
C LEU A 79 -16.27 -16.79 -12.72
N TYR A 80 -16.97 -17.78 -13.26
CA TYR A 80 -17.33 -17.84 -14.67
C TYR A 80 -18.74 -18.34 -14.87
N ASP A 81 -19.55 -17.57 -15.59
CA ASP A 81 -20.88 -17.95 -16.02
C ASP A 81 -20.80 -18.74 -17.33
N ARG A 82 -21.06 -20.04 -17.20
CA ARG A 82 -21.03 -20.97 -18.33
C ARG A 82 -22.20 -20.78 -19.28
N GLU A 83 -23.35 -20.32 -18.80
CA GLU A 83 -24.54 -20.13 -19.63
C GLU A 83 -24.35 -18.91 -20.53
N ASN A 84 -23.87 -17.80 -19.96
CA ASN A 84 -23.62 -16.57 -20.70
C ASN A 84 -22.20 -16.45 -21.28
N SER A 85 -21.35 -17.47 -21.08
CA SER A 85 -19.95 -17.50 -21.50
C SER A 85 -19.19 -16.22 -21.11
N SER A 86 -19.34 -15.78 -19.87
CA SER A 86 -18.82 -14.50 -19.40
C SER A 86 -18.23 -14.57 -18.00
N TRP A 87 -17.30 -13.66 -17.69
CA TRP A 87 -16.69 -13.55 -16.37
C TRP A 87 -17.63 -12.87 -15.38
N VAL A 88 -17.75 -13.40 -14.18
CA VAL A 88 -18.61 -12.82 -13.14
C VAL A 88 -17.80 -11.84 -12.30
N LYS A 89 -18.10 -10.54 -12.48
CA LYS A 89 -17.55 -9.44 -11.64
C LYS A 89 -16.04 -9.55 -11.43
N LEU A 90 -15.29 -9.69 -12.53
CA LEU A 90 -13.84 -9.96 -12.53
C LEU A 90 -13.02 -8.92 -11.73
N MET A 91 -13.51 -7.68 -11.64
CA MET A 91 -12.88 -6.65 -10.79
C MET A 91 -12.86 -7.02 -9.32
N ASN A 92 -13.95 -7.57 -8.78
CA ASN A 92 -14.02 -8.03 -7.40
C ASN A 92 -13.04 -9.19 -7.15
N TRP A 93 -12.83 -10.05 -8.15
CA TRP A 93 -11.80 -11.08 -8.10
C TRP A 93 -10.39 -10.50 -8.06
N GLN A 94 -10.07 -9.49 -8.88
CA GLN A 94 -8.77 -8.81 -8.82
C GLN A 94 -8.51 -8.19 -7.43
N HIS A 95 -9.51 -7.49 -6.85
CA HIS A 95 -9.39 -6.97 -5.50
C HIS A 95 -9.22 -8.08 -4.46
N SER A 96 -9.95 -9.18 -4.59
CA SER A 96 -9.83 -10.34 -3.69
C SER A 96 -8.43 -10.98 -3.76
N THR A 97 -7.84 -11.05 -4.96
CA THR A 97 -6.45 -11.48 -5.15
C THR A 97 -5.47 -10.53 -4.49
N MET A 98 -5.65 -9.21 -4.64
CA MET A 98 -4.84 -8.21 -3.96
C MET A 98 -4.91 -8.38 -2.43
N TYR A 99 -6.11 -8.47 -1.85
CA TYR A 99 -6.31 -8.70 -0.41
C TYR A 99 -5.66 -9.99 0.07
N LEU A 100 -5.76 -11.08 -0.71
CA LEU A 100 -5.11 -12.36 -0.39
C LEU A 100 -3.61 -12.19 -0.17
N PHE A 101 -2.91 -11.49 -1.06
CA PHE A 101 -1.46 -11.29 -0.93
C PHE A 101 -1.08 -10.39 0.26
N PHE A 102 -1.85 -9.35 0.56
CA PHE A 102 -1.66 -8.59 1.80
C PHE A 102 -1.94 -9.44 3.06
N GLY A 103 -2.87 -10.40 2.98
CA GLY A 103 -3.13 -11.35 4.06
C GLY A 103 -1.95 -12.29 4.28
N ILE A 104 -1.34 -12.78 3.20
CA ILE A 104 -0.10 -13.58 3.24
C ILE A 104 1.05 -12.76 3.84
N ALA A 105 1.19 -11.48 3.49
CA ALA A 105 2.17 -10.58 4.09
C ALA A 105 1.95 -10.42 5.61
N GLY A 106 0.71 -10.26 6.06
CA GLY A 106 0.36 -10.23 7.48
C GLY A 106 0.70 -11.53 8.21
N ILE A 107 0.42 -12.69 7.60
CA ILE A 107 0.81 -14.01 8.14
C ILE A 107 2.33 -14.12 8.24
N ALA A 108 3.06 -13.71 7.21
CA ALA A 108 4.52 -13.73 7.20
C ALA A 108 5.11 -12.85 8.33
N LEU A 109 4.52 -11.67 8.58
CA LEU A 109 4.92 -10.80 9.69
C LEU A 109 4.67 -11.46 11.06
N VAL A 110 3.50 -12.07 11.28
CA VAL A 110 3.20 -12.78 12.54
C VAL A 110 4.12 -14.00 12.72
N ALA A 111 4.38 -14.75 11.65
CA ALA A 111 5.19 -15.96 11.67
C ALA A 111 6.66 -15.65 11.98
N THR A 112 7.24 -14.64 11.32
CA THR A 112 8.61 -14.16 11.58
C THR A 112 8.77 -13.59 13.00
N THR A 113 7.73 -12.97 13.55
CA THR A 113 7.73 -12.46 14.93
C THR A 113 7.69 -13.58 15.97
N THR A 114 6.96 -14.66 15.68
CA THR A 114 6.72 -15.78 16.62
C THR A 114 7.85 -16.80 16.61
N SER A 115 8.32 -17.18 15.43
CA SER A 115 9.16 -18.35 15.24
C SER A 115 10.53 -17.97 14.69
N LYS A 116 11.58 -18.42 15.39
CA LYS A 116 12.97 -18.32 14.90
C LYS A 116 13.28 -19.27 13.74
N LEU A 117 12.36 -20.20 13.43
CA LEU A 117 12.52 -21.14 12.32
C LEU A 117 12.23 -20.47 10.97
N VAL A 118 11.47 -19.37 10.97
CA VAL A 118 11.20 -18.60 9.76
C VAL A 118 12.43 -17.74 9.45
N PRO A 119 13.00 -17.82 8.24
CA PRO A 119 14.13 -16.98 7.87
C PRO A 119 13.83 -15.49 8.02
N LEU A 120 14.83 -14.73 8.48
CA LEU A 120 14.73 -13.28 8.57
C LEU A 120 14.53 -12.68 7.17
N GLY A 121 13.57 -11.77 7.02
CA GLY A 121 13.28 -11.10 5.74
C GLY A 121 12.11 -11.70 4.96
N VAL A 122 11.54 -12.83 5.39
CA VAL A 122 10.31 -13.40 4.78
C VAL A 122 9.13 -12.43 4.86
N ASP A 123 9.03 -11.66 5.95
CA ASP A 123 8.06 -10.57 6.14
C ASP A 123 8.19 -9.49 5.06
N ARG A 124 9.43 -9.05 4.78
CA ARG A 124 9.73 -8.03 3.76
C ARG A 124 9.51 -8.54 2.35
N LEU A 125 9.91 -9.78 2.08
CA LEU A 125 9.66 -10.44 0.80
C LEU A 125 8.16 -10.56 0.54
N ALA A 126 7.38 -11.01 1.53
CA ALA A 126 5.94 -11.15 1.38
C ALA A 126 5.25 -9.79 1.15
N LEU A 127 5.66 -8.74 1.86
CA LEU A 127 5.17 -7.38 1.61
C LEU A 127 5.54 -6.87 0.21
N SER A 128 6.78 -7.10 -0.23
CA SER A 128 7.21 -6.75 -1.59
C SER A 128 6.37 -7.45 -2.66
N MET A 129 6.11 -8.74 -2.49
CA MET A 129 5.25 -9.51 -3.39
C MET A 129 3.80 -9.02 -3.37
N ALA A 130 3.27 -8.62 -2.21
CA ALA A 130 1.93 -8.04 -2.12
C ALA A 130 1.81 -6.72 -2.89
N LEU A 131 2.76 -5.80 -2.70
CA LEU A 131 2.83 -4.54 -3.45
C LEU A 131 3.06 -4.79 -4.95
N PHE A 132 3.87 -5.79 -5.32
CA PHE A 132 4.07 -6.14 -6.73
C PHE A 132 2.77 -6.63 -7.35
N VAL A 133 2.02 -7.50 -6.68
CA VAL A 133 0.73 -8.01 -7.16
C VAL A 133 -0.31 -6.90 -7.24
N GLU A 134 -0.36 -5.99 -6.25
CA GLU A 134 -1.20 -4.78 -6.31
C GLU A 134 -0.88 -3.97 -7.58
N GLY A 135 0.38 -3.59 -7.78
CA GLY A 135 0.81 -2.81 -8.94
C GLY A 135 0.57 -3.54 -10.26
N PHE A 136 0.81 -4.85 -10.30
CA PHE A 136 0.61 -5.66 -11.49
C PHE A 136 -0.86 -5.76 -11.89
N LEU A 137 -1.76 -6.01 -10.93
CA LEU A 137 -3.20 -6.04 -11.18
C LEU A 137 -3.72 -4.66 -11.60
N PHE A 138 -3.28 -3.59 -10.94
CA PHE A 138 -3.64 -2.23 -11.32
C PHE A 138 -3.16 -1.85 -12.72
N TYR A 139 -1.93 -2.23 -13.10
CA TYR A 139 -1.41 -1.94 -14.44
C TYR A 139 -2.33 -2.50 -15.54
N TYR A 140 -2.80 -3.74 -15.39
CA TYR A 140 -3.71 -4.33 -16.37
C TYR A 140 -5.15 -3.81 -16.27
N HIS A 141 -5.52 -3.12 -15.18
CA HIS A 141 -6.80 -2.43 -15.05
C HIS A 141 -6.90 -1.16 -15.91
N LEU A 142 -5.77 -0.59 -16.35
CA LEU A 142 -5.75 0.72 -17.04
C LEU A 142 -6.08 0.64 -18.52
N HIS A 143 -6.05 -0.55 -19.11
CA HIS A 143 -6.34 -0.73 -20.52
C HIS A 143 -7.77 -0.27 -20.83
N SER A 144 -7.95 0.49 -21.91
CA SER A 144 -9.23 1.07 -22.37
C SER A 144 -9.83 2.23 -21.55
N ARG A 145 -9.08 2.83 -20.62
CA ARG A 145 -9.50 4.06 -19.92
C ARG A 145 -9.22 5.33 -20.73
N PRO A 146 -9.99 6.42 -20.52
CA PRO A 146 -9.67 7.76 -21.04
C PRO A 146 -8.23 8.19 -20.69
N HIS A 147 -7.66 9.09 -21.48
CA HIS A 147 -6.23 9.38 -21.41
C HIS A 147 -5.76 9.86 -20.02
N LEU A 148 -6.47 10.82 -19.42
CA LEU A 148 -6.17 11.30 -18.06
C LEU A 148 -6.39 10.24 -16.97
N ASP A 149 -7.43 9.42 -17.10
CA ASP A 149 -7.77 8.33 -16.15
C ASP A 149 -6.65 7.27 -16.13
N ALA A 150 -6.22 6.82 -17.31
CA ALA A 150 -5.08 5.91 -17.42
C ALA A 150 -3.80 6.54 -16.87
N HIS A 151 -3.51 7.81 -17.20
CA HIS A 151 -2.29 8.48 -16.76
C HIS A 151 -2.22 8.67 -15.25
N ILE A 152 -3.29 9.17 -14.63
CA ILE A 152 -3.29 9.44 -13.18
C ILE A 152 -3.12 8.15 -12.36
N HIS A 153 -3.71 7.04 -12.81
CA HIS A 153 -3.48 5.74 -12.19
C HIS A 153 -2.09 5.17 -12.48
N SER A 154 -1.50 5.43 -13.66
CA SER A 154 -0.14 5.00 -13.95
C SER A 154 0.89 5.65 -13.00
N LEU A 155 0.64 6.88 -12.57
CA LEU A 155 1.46 7.56 -11.56
C LEU A 155 1.37 6.87 -10.19
N LEU A 156 0.22 6.29 -9.83
CA LEU A 156 0.09 5.46 -8.62
C LEU A 156 1.05 4.26 -8.67
N LEU A 157 1.18 3.63 -9.83
CA LEU A 157 2.05 2.47 -10.02
C LEU A 157 3.52 2.80 -9.71
N VAL A 158 3.96 4.04 -9.92
CA VAL A 158 5.31 4.49 -9.55
C VAL A 158 5.52 4.37 -8.04
N ALA A 159 4.54 4.80 -7.24
CA ALA A 159 4.61 4.68 -5.78
C ALA A 159 4.54 3.20 -5.33
N VAL A 160 3.63 2.42 -5.92
CA VAL A 160 3.42 1.00 -5.57
C VAL A 160 4.64 0.13 -5.92
N PHE A 161 5.13 0.22 -7.16
CA PHE A 161 6.32 -0.53 -7.59
C PHE A 161 7.58 -0.01 -6.90
N GLY A 162 7.69 1.30 -6.64
CA GLY A 162 8.74 1.85 -5.80
C GLY A 162 8.72 1.24 -4.41
N GLY A 163 7.55 1.12 -3.79
CA GLY A 163 7.38 0.50 -2.48
C GLY A 163 7.74 -0.99 -2.49
N SER A 164 7.30 -1.70 -3.53
CA SER A 164 7.65 -3.11 -3.76
C SER A 164 9.16 -3.31 -3.89
N ALA A 165 9.84 -2.46 -4.68
CA ALA A 165 11.29 -2.48 -4.84
C ALA A 165 12.01 -2.12 -3.54
N SER A 166 11.53 -1.11 -2.80
CA SER A 166 12.08 -0.73 -1.50
C SER A 166 11.99 -1.90 -0.50
N ALA A 167 10.83 -2.55 -0.39
CA ALA A 167 10.63 -3.70 0.48
C ALA A 167 11.50 -4.91 0.05
N MET A 168 11.69 -5.13 -1.25
CA MET A 168 12.61 -6.16 -1.76
C MET A 168 14.05 -5.86 -1.36
N LEU A 169 14.50 -4.61 -1.50
CA LEU A 169 15.84 -4.21 -1.09
C LEU A 169 16.07 -4.41 0.41
N GLU A 170 15.04 -4.21 1.25
CA GLU A 170 15.15 -4.46 2.70
C GLU A 170 15.40 -5.95 3.04
N VAL A 171 15.10 -6.90 2.13
CA VAL A 171 15.45 -8.32 2.30
C VAL A 171 16.98 -8.49 2.33
N PHE A 172 17.69 -7.76 1.48
CA PHE A 172 19.14 -7.84 1.33
C PHE A 172 19.88 -6.83 2.22
N VAL A 173 19.39 -5.61 2.29
CA VAL A 173 19.98 -4.47 3.01
C VAL A 173 19.13 -4.17 4.25
N ARG A 174 19.27 -5.03 5.26
CA ARG A 174 18.52 -4.94 6.51
C ARG A 174 18.98 -3.78 7.38
N ASP A 175 18.05 -3.28 8.19
CA ASP A 175 18.27 -2.25 9.22
C ASP A 175 18.82 -0.90 8.71
N ASN A 176 18.72 -0.63 7.41
CA ASN A 176 19.07 0.66 6.83
C ASN A 176 17.91 1.65 6.98
N ILE A 177 18.08 2.63 7.89
CA ILE A 177 17.03 3.59 8.21
C ILE A 177 16.60 4.45 7.01
N ILE A 178 17.50 4.76 6.06
CA ILE A 178 17.14 5.57 4.89
C ILE A 178 16.20 4.77 3.99
N LEU A 179 16.51 3.49 3.75
CA LEU A 179 15.66 2.60 2.97
C LEU A 179 14.32 2.34 3.68
N GLU A 180 14.35 2.20 5.00
CA GLU A 180 13.15 2.09 5.83
C GLU A 180 12.28 3.37 5.73
N LEU A 181 12.87 4.57 5.82
CA LEU A 181 12.09 5.81 5.68
C LEU A 181 11.59 6.05 4.25
N LEU A 182 12.34 5.60 3.23
CA LEU A 182 11.90 5.62 1.84
C LEU A 182 10.63 4.77 1.63
N GLY A 183 10.60 3.54 2.15
CA GLY A 183 9.42 2.69 2.07
C GLY A 183 8.19 3.34 2.72
N ALA A 184 8.35 3.96 3.90
CA ALA A 184 7.26 4.67 4.56
C ALA A 184 6.79 5.91 3.78
N CYS A 185 7.73 6.67 3.19
CA CYS A 185 7.43 7.79 2.30
C CYS A 185 6.60 7.36 1.09
N LEU A 186 6.90 6.20 0.50
CA LEU A 186 6.18 5.67 -0.66
C LEU A 186 4.75 5.24 -0.30
N PHE A 187 4.51 4.73 0.91
CA PHE A 187 3.16 4.50 1.41
C PHE A 187 2.36 5.79 1.61
N ILE A 188 2.99 6.85 2.13
CA ILE A 188 2.36 8.18 2.25
C ILE A 188 2.02 8.73 0.85
N LEU A 189 2.96 8.63 -0.09
CA LEU A 189 2.74 9.02 -1.49
C LEU A 189 1.57 8.25 -2.10
N GLN A 190 1.57 6.92 -2.01
CA GLN A 190 0.49 6.04 -2.47
C GLN A 190 -0.87 6.45 -1.86
N GLY A 191 -0.92 6.67 -0.54
CA GLY A 191 -2.13 7.07 0.17
C GLY A 191 -2.68 8.41 -0.27
N THR A 192 -1.83 9.45 -0.33
CA THR A 192 -2.26 10.77 -0.81
C THR A 192 -2.60 10.78 -2.30
N TRP A 193 -1.97 9.91 -3.10
CA TRP A 193 -2.24 9.83 -4.52
C TRP A 193 -3.58 9.18 -4.84
N PHE A 194 -4.00 8.19 -4.06
CA PHE A 194 -5.38 7.68 -4.12
C PHE A 194 -6.41 8.80 -3.91
N TYR A 195 -6.18 9.71 -2.95
CA TYR A 195 -7.03 10.89 -2.80
C TYR A 195 -7.02 11.78 -4.03
N GLN A 196 -5.85 12.03 -4.62
CA GLN A 196 -5.72 12.84 -5.83
C GLN A 196 -6.51 12.22 -7.01
N ILE A 197 -6.42 10.90 -7.21
CA ILE A 197 -7.24 10.18 -8.20
C ILE A 197 -8.73 10.42 -7.92
N GLY A 198 -9.15 10.25 -6.67
CA GLY A 198 -10.52 10.49 -6.24
C GLY A 198 -11.00 11.91 -6.56
N PHE A 199 -10.19 12.93 -6.29
CA PHE A 199 -10.56 14.33 -6.55
C PHE A 199 -10.62 14.69 -8.03
N VAL A 200 -9.74 14.12 -8.86
CA VAL A 200 -9.69 14.40 -10.30
C VAL A 200 -10.82 13.68 -11.04
N LEU A 201 -11.03 12.39 -10.77
CA LEU A 201 -12.02 11.57 -11.49
C LEU A 201 -13.42 11.68 -10.90
N TYR A 202 -13.54 12.02 -9.61
CA TYR A 202 -14.80 12.09 -8.88
C TYR A 202 -14.86 13.36 -8.02
N PRO A 203 -14.79 14.56 -8.62
CA PRO A 203 -14.75 15.82 -7.86
C PRO A 203 -16.00 15.96 -7.00
N LEU A 204 -15.80 16.20 -5.69
CA LEU A 204 -16.90 16.39 -4.74
C LEU A 204 -17.66 17.70 -4.96
N ARG A 205 -16.96 18.71 -5.52
CA ARG A 205 -17.46 20.05 -5.84
C ARG A 205 -16.63 20.62 -7.00
N GLY A 206 -17.22 21.51 -7.80
CA GLY A 206 -16.53 22.16 -8.93
C GLY A 206 -16.81 21.50 -10.29
N PRO A 207 -16.21 22.04 -11.37
CA PRO A 207 -16.39 21.49 -12.71
C PRO A 207 -15.72 20.11 -12.84
N GLN A 208 -16.25 19.30 -13.76
CA GLN A 208 -15.63 18.03 -14.14
C GLN A 208 -14.33 18.30 -14.93
N TRP A 209 -13.36 17.41 -14.78
CA TRP A 209 -12.10 17.48 -15.51
C TRP A 209 -12.30 17.01 -16.95
N ASP A 210 -11.67 17.69 -17.89
CA ASP A 210 -11.56 17.19 -19.27
C ASP A 210 -10.50 16.08 -19.31
N LEU A 211 -10.96 14.85 -19.58
CA LEU A 211 -10.12 13.65 -19.55
C LEU A 211 -9.21 13.51 -20.78
N GLU A 212 -9.45 14.27 -21.84
CA GLU A 212 -8.68 14.23 -23.09
C GLU A 212 -7.74 15.45 -23.23
N LEU A 213 -7.89 16.46 -22.38
CA LEU A 213 -7.04 17.64 -22.39
C LEU A 213 -5.60 17.32 -21.93
N HIS A 214 -4.63 17.52 -22.81
CA HIS A 214 -3.21 17.26 -22.52
C HIS A 214 -2.67 18.09 -21.36
N ASP A 215 -3.11 19.33 -21.20
CA ASP A 215 -2.66 20.20 -20.11
C ASP A 215 -3.02 19.63 -18.72
N ASN A 216 -4.14 18.89 -18.61
CA ASN A 216 -4.50 18.21 -17.37
C ASN A 216 -3.52 17.07 -17.04
N VAL A 217 -3.02 16.37 -18.05
CA VAL A 217 -1.98 15.33 -17.90
C VAL A 217 -0.68 15.94 -17.40
N MET A 218 -0.25 17.06 -17.99
CA MET A 218 0.94 17.79 -17.55
C MET A 218 0.78 18.30 -16.11
N PHE A 219 -0.36 18.90 -15.79
CA PHE A 219 -0.66 19.42 -14.46
C PHE A 219 -0.67 18.32 -13.40
N VAL A 220 -1.37 17.21 -13.64
CA VAL A 220 -1.41 16.08 -12.69
C VAL A 220 -0.02 15.47 -12.49
N THR A 221 0.81 15.40 -13.53
CA THR A 221 2.20 14.94 -13.38
C THR A 221 3.00 15.86 -12.45
N MET A 222 2.81 17.18 -12.56
CA MET A 222 3.42 18.15 -11.65
C MET A 222 2.91 17.96 -10.22
N CYS A 223 1.61 17.74 -10.02
CA CYS A 223 1.04 17.45 -8.72
C CYS A 223 1.65 16.19 -8.09
N PHE A 224 1.97 15.15 -8.86
CA PHE A 224 2.65 13.96 -8.34
C PHE A 224 3.98 14.30 -7.68
N CYS A 225 4.79 15.16 -8.32
CA CYS A 225 6.04 15.62 -7.75
C CYS A 225 5.84 16.44 -6.47
N TRP A 226 4.77 17.24 -6.39
CA TRP A 226 4.42 17.96 -5.15
C TRP A 226 4.00 17.01 -4.03
N HIS A 227 3.21 15.98 -4.33
CA HIS A 227 2.86 14.94 -3.36
C HIS A 227 4.10 14.21 -2.85
N LEU A 228 5.07 13.89 -3.71
CA LEU A 228 6.35 13.31 -3.30
C LEU A 228 7.13 14.26 -2.37
N ALA A 229 7.23 15.55 -2.73
CA ALA A 229 7.89 16.54 -1.88
C ALA A 229 7.21 16.66 -0.51
N VAL A 230 5.88 16.70 -0.46
CA VAL A 230 5.11 16.72 0.79
C VAL A 230 5.31 15.43 1.59
N ALA A 231 5.31 14.26 0.96
CA ALA A 231 5.57 12.99 1.64
C ALA A 231 6.96 12.96 2.29
N LEU A 232 7.99 13.45 1.59
CA LEU A 232 9.34 13.58 2.14
C LEU A 232 9.38 14.53 3.35
N ILE A 233 8.72 15.68 3.26
CA ILE A 233 8.61 16.65 4.36
C ILE A 233 7.89 16.01 5.56
N LEU A 234 6.78 15.30 5.32
CA LEU A 234 6.03 14.62 6.38
C LEU A 234 6.87 13.57 7.10
N VAL A 235 7.64 12.77 6.36
CA VAL A 235 8.59 11.80 6.96
C VAL A 235 9.65 12.53 7.77
N ALA A 236 10.25 13.60 7.23
CA ALA A 236 11.28 14.37 7.92
C ALA A 236 10.75 15.02 9.22
N CYS A 237 9.60 15.70 9.16
CA CYS A 237 8.95 16.32 10.31
C CYS A 237 8.56 15.28 11.37
N THR A 238 7.93 14.18 10.95
CA THR A 238 7.59 13.08 11.87
C THR A 238 8.84 12.52 12.52
N SER A 239 9.93 12.42 11.76
CA SER A 239 11.21 11.99 12.31
C SER A 239 11.68 12.95 13.39
N SER A 240 11.80 14.25 13.09
CA SER A 240 12.24 15.25 14.06
C SER A 240 11.39 15.26 15.33
N VAL A 241 10.07 15.09 15.22
CA VAL A 241 9.16 15.06 16.39
C VAL A 241 9.37 13.83 17.26
N VAL A 242 9.59 12.65 16.67
CA VAL A 242 9.88 11.42 17.43
C VAL A 242 11.27 11.46 18.09
N CYS A 243 12.19 12.27 17.55
CA CYS A 243 13.54 12.46 18.08
C CYS A 243 13.63 13.44 19.27
N LEU A 244 12.59 14.25 19.51
CA LEU A 244 12.50 15.21 20.63
C LEU A 244 12.04 14.52 21.91
#